data_AF-A0A3P8STF0-F1
#
_entry.id   AF-A0A3P8STF0-F1
#
_cell.length_a   1.000
_cell.length_b   1.000
_cell.length_c   1.000
_cell.angle_alpha   90.00
_cell.angle_beta   90.00
_cell.angle_gamma   90.00
#
_symmetry.space_group_name_H-M   'P 1'
#
loop_
_entity.id
_entity.type
_entity.pdbx_description
1 polymer ?
#
loop_
_entity_poly.entity_id
_entity_poly.type
_entity_poly.pdbx_seq_one_letter_code
_entity_poly.pdbx_strand_id
1 'polypeptide(L)'
;MTTPQEVLLRTLKELGDEDFENFKWYLNQEGVLGDFKSIPKSHLEKTNRVNTVDQMVQIYGTTNAIKVTEKVLMKMNKIDLVTENLPE
;
A
#
# COMPACT_ATOMS: atom_id res chain seq x y z
N MET A 1 -3.10 -10.94 -18.00
CA MET A 1 -3.81 -10.93 -16.70
C MET A 1 -2.82 -10.42 -15.68
N THR A 2 -2.77 -9.11 -15.42
CA THR A 2 -1.91 -8.55 -14.37
C THR A 2 -2.52 -8.93 -13.03
N THR A 3 -1.73 -9.54 -12.16
CA THR A 3 -2.22 -9.86 -10.82
C THR A 3 -2.35 -8.57 -9.99
N PRO A 4 -3.30 -8.51 -9.04
CA PRO A 4 -3.38 -7.38 -8.12
C PRO A 4 -2.07 -7.11 -7.36
N GLN A 5 -1.30 -8.16 -7.08
CA GLN A 5 0.03 -8.06 -6.48
C GLN A 5 1.01 -7.30 -7.38
N GLU A 6 1.03 -7.60 -8.69
CA GLU A 6 1.89 -6.88 -9.65
C GLU A 6 1.52 -5.41 -9.79
N VAL A 7 0.21 -5.11 -9.79
CA VAL A 7 -0.31 -3.74 -9.84
C VAL A 7 0.15 -2.94 -8.62
N LEU A 8 -0.05 -3.49 -7.42
CA LEU A 8 0.40 -2.88 -6.17
C LEU A 8 1.92 -2.68 -6.15
N LEU A 9 2.66 -3.69 -6.60
CA LEU A 9 4.12 -3.63 -6.64
C LEU A 9 4.62 -2.56 -7.60
N ARG A 10 4.01 -2.41 -8.79
CA ARG A 10 4.36 -1.34 -9.73
C ARG A 10 4.10 0.03 -9.10
N THR A 11 2.93 0.21 -8.49
CA THR A 11 2.57 1.47 -7.82
C THR A 11 3.58 1.84 -6.73
N LEU A 12 3.97 0.87 -5.88
CA LEU A 12 4.97 1.08 -4.83
C LEU A 12 6.39 1.30 -5.37
N LYS A 13 6.70 0.83 -6.58
CA LYS A 13 7.98 1.10 -7.26
C LYS A 13 8.07 2.52 -7.81
N GLU A 14 6.93 3.13 -8.15
CA GLU A 14 6.89 4.55 -8.57
C GLU A 14 6.99 5.51 -7.39
N LEU A 15 6.69 5.05 -6.17
CA LEU A 15 7.03 5.78 -4.96
C LEU A 15 8.55 5.82 -4.77
N GLY A 16 9.10 7.03 -4.65
CA GLY A 16 10.47 7.24 -4.18
C GLY A 16 10.66 6.68 -2.78
N ASP A 17 11.90 6.58 -2.31
CA ASP A 17 12.18 5.94 -1.02
C ASP A 17 11.55 6.71 0.17
N GLU A 18 11.55 8.05 0.12
CA GLU A 18 10.86 8.88 1.13
C GLU A 18 9.34 8.67 1.12
N ASP A 19 8.74 8.63 -0.06
CA ASP A 19 7.31 8.34 -0.22
C ASP A 19 6.98 6.94 0.29
N PHE A 20 7.84 5.95 0.03
CA PHE A 20 7.64 4.59 0.49
C PHE A 20 7.76 4.47 2.02
N GLU A 21 8.66 5.20 2.67
CA GLU A 21 8.69 5.29 4.12
C GLU A 21 7.41 5.92 4.69
N ASN A 22 6.91 6.99 4.06
CA ASN A 22 5.62 7.59 4.43
C ASN A 22 4.45 6.61 4.25
N PHE A 23 4.44 5.86 3.15
CA PHE A 23 3.43 4.83 2.88
C PHE A 23 3.39 3.79 4.02
N LYS A 24 4.55 3.29 4.43
CA LYS A 24 4.66 2.36 5.57
C LYS A 24 4.19 3.01 6.88
N TRP A 25 4.51 4.28 7.09
CA TRP A 25 4.05 5.01 8.27
C TRP A 25 2.51 5.08 8.32
N TYR A 26 1.85 5.37 7.19
CA TYR A 26 0.39 5.40 7.08
C TYR A 26 -0.26 4.03 7.24
N LEU A 27 0.37 2.94 6.78
CA LEU A 27 -0.11 1.58 7.03
C LEU A 27 -0.14 1.20 8.52
N ASN A 28 0.70 1.84 9.33
CA ASN A 28 0.72 1.67 10.79
C ASN A 28 -0.30 2.59 11.51
N GLN A 29 -0.89 3.58 10.85
CA GLN A 29 -1.84 4.49 11.49
C GLN A 29 -3.24 3.86 11.61
N GLU A 30 -3.67 3.62 12.85
CA GLU A 30 -5.05 3.25 13.14
C GLU A 30 -5.99 4.41 12.76
N GLY A 31 -7.03 4.12 11.99
CA GLY A 31 -8.02 5.11 11.51
C GLY A 31 -7.76 5.65 10.10
N VAL A 32 -6.53 5.61 9.59
CA VAL A 32 -6.26 5.99 8.18
C VAL A 32 -6.83 4.97 7.22
N LEU A 33 -6.77 3.70 7.60
CA LEU A 33 -7.24 2.59 6.77
C LEU A 33 -8.76 2.36 6.88
N GLY A 34 -9.48 3.12 7.72
CA GLY A 34 -10.90 2.90 8.01
C GLY A 34 -11.11 1.62 8.80
N ASP A 35 -11.92 0.69 8.27
CA ASP A 35 -12.23 -0.59 8.91
C ASP A 35 -11.10 -1.65 8.79
N PHE A 36 -10.01 -1.31 8.10
CA PHE A 36 -8.87 -2.21 7.94
C PHE A 36 -7.90 -2.08 9.12
N LYS A 37 -7.41 -3.23 9.60
CA LYS A 37 -6.45 -3.32 10.71
C LYS A 37 -5.12 -2.67 10.33
N SER A 38 -4.49 -1.90 11.21
CA SER A 38 -3.13 -1.39 10.98
C SER A 38 -2.08 -2.50 10.94
N ILE A 39 -1.00 -2.29 10.17
CA ILE A 39 0.15 -3.19 10.17
C ILE A 39 1.16 -2.67 11.19
N PRO A 40 1.61 -3.50 12.15
CA PRO A 40 2.55 -3.05 13.17
C PRO A 40 3.86 -2.56 12.54
N LYS A 41 4.40 -1.44 13.04
CA LYS A 41 5.66 -0.85 12.58
C LYS A 41 6.82 -1.87 12.53
N SER A 42 6.89 -2.81 13.49
CA SER A 42 7.92 -3.86 13.53
C SER A 42 7.94 -4.75 12.27
N HIS A 43 6.78 -4.94 11.63
CA HIS A 43 6.64 -5.68 10.38
C HIS A 43 7.01 -4.83 9.14
N LEU A 44 7.03 -3.50 9.29
CA LEU A 44 7.28 -2.54 8.23
C LEU A 44 8.70 -1.92 8.27
N GLU A 45 9.41 -1.97 9.39
CA GLU A 45 10.75 -1.35 9.50
C GLU A 45 11.80 -1.97 8.57
N LYS A 46 11.70 -3.27 8.28
CA LYS A 46 12.69 -4.00 7.45
C LYS A 46 12.08 -4.64 6.21
N THR A 47 10.88 -4.22 5.82
CA THR A 47 10.21 -4.76 4.63
C THR A 47 10.64 -4.02 3.37
N ASN A 48 10.80 -4.76 2.28
CA ASN A 48 10.98 -4.19 0.95
C ASN A 48 9.59 -4.02 0.27
N ARG A 49 9.56 -3.39 -0.92
CA ARG A 49 8.31 -3.15 -1.66
C ARG A 49 7.53 -4.44 -1.94
N VAL A 50 8.23 -5.53 -2.31
CA VAL A 50 7.61 -6.84 -2.60
C VAL A 50 6.99 -7.45 -1.35
N ASN A 51 7.74 -7.53 -0.26
CA ASN A 51 7.29 -8.07 1.02
C ASN A 51 6.15 -7.24 1.61
N THR A 52 6.10 -5.93 1.32
CA THR A 52 4.98 -5.07 1.73
C THR A 52 3.70 -5.45 1.02
N VAL A 53 3.75 -5.62 -0.31
CA VAL A 53 2.61 -6.11 -1.10
C VAL A 53 2.13 -7.46 -0.59
N ASP A 54 3.07 -8.40 -0.38
CA ASP A 54 2.75 -9.73 0.09
C ASP A 54 2.06 -9.70 1.47
N GLN A 55 2.60 -8.92 2.41
CA GLN A 55 1.98 -8.72 3.72
C GLN A 55 0.60 -8.08 3.62
N MET A 56 0.41 -7.07 2.77
CA MET A 56 -0.89 -6.43 2.58
C MET A 56 -1.92 -7.42 2.01
N VAL A 57 -1.52 -8.23 1.03
CA VAL A 57 -2.37 -9.26 0.44
C VAL A 57 -2.69 -10.37 1.45
N GLN A 58 -1.73 -10.74 2.30
CA GLN A 58 -1.94 -11.75 3.35
C GLN A 58 -2.87 -11.25 4.46
N ILE A 59 -2.76 -9.98 4.86
CA ILE A 59 -3.53 -9.41 5.97
C ILE A 59 -4.94 -9.00 5.52
N TYR A 60 -5.04 -8.32 4.38
CA TYR A 60 -6.31 -7.74 3.92
C TYR A 60 -7.01 -8.62 2.88
N GLY A 61 -6.27 -9.47 2.18
CA GLY A 61 -6.73 -10.11 0.96
C GLY A 61 -6.46 -9.25 -0.27
N THR A 62 -6.37 -9.91 -1.42
CA THR A 62 -6.00 -9.31 -2.71
C THR A 62 -6.81 -8.07 -3.09
N THR A 63 -8.14 -8.12 -2.94
CA THR A 63 -9.03 -7.00 -3.29
C THR A 63 -8.92 -5.83 -2.31
N ASN A 64 -8.81 -6.12 -1.01
CA ASN A 64 -8.73 -5.07 0.00
C ASN A 64 -7.35 -4.42 0.04
N ALA A 65 -6.28 -5.13 -0.33
CA ALA A 65 -4.94 -4.57 -0.44
C ALA A 65 -4.88 -3.43 -1.47
N ILE A 66 -5.62 -3.53 -2.58
CA ILE A 66 -5.79 -2.43 -3.55
C ILE A 66 -6.46 -1.23 -2.86
N LYS A 67 -7.61 -1.44 -2.22
CA LYS A 67 -8.37 -0.37 -1.53
C LYS A 67 -7.55 0.31 -0.42
N VAL A 68 -6.77 -0.46 0.33
CA VAL A 68 -5.87 0.09 1.36
C VAL A 68 -4.79 0.95 0.73
N THR A 69 -4.16 0.46 -0.34
CA THR A 69 -3.11 1.21 -1.06
C THR A 69 -3.65 2.50 -1.63
N GLU A 70 -4.82 2.46 -2.28
CA GLU A 70 -5.53 3.63 -2.78
C GLU A 70 -5.76 4.67 -1.67
N LYS A 71 -6.35 4.27 -0.54
CA LYS A 71 -6.58 5.18 0.60
C LYS A 71 -5.28 5.82 1.10
N VAL A 72 -4.22 5.04 1.24
CA VAL A 72 -2.92 5.55 1.72
C VAL A 72 -2.33 6.54 0.71
N LEU A 73 -2.35 6.22 -0.59
CA LEU A 73 -1.86 7.11 -1.64
C LEU A 73 -2.66 8.41 -1.70
N MET A 74 -3.98 8.35 -1.56
CA MET A 74 -4.82 9.55 -1.46
C MET A 74 -4.43 10.42 -0.26
N LYS A 75 -4.10 9.82 0.89
CA LYS A 75 -3.64 10.56 2.08
C LYS A 75 -2.26 11.17 1.91
N MET A 76 -1.40 10.52 1.12
CA MET A 76 -0.11 11.05 0.70
C MET A 76 -0.23 12.10 -0.42
N ASN A 77 -1.43 12.44 -0.87
CA ASN A 77 -1.69 13.33 -2.01
C ASN A 77 -1.05 12.81 -3.32
N LYS A 78 -0.90 11.49 -3.47
CA LYS A 78 -0.40 10.78 -4.66
C LYS A 78 -1.55 10.26 -5.51
N ILE A 79 -2.49 11.14 -5.82
CA ILE A 79 -3.72 10.80 -6.56
C ILE A 79 -3.39 10.36 -7.99
N ASP A 80 -2.37 10.96 -8.60
CA ASP A 80 -1.92 10.59 -9.96
C ASP A 80 -1.53 9.11 -10.06
N LEU A 81 -0.84 8.58 -9.04
CA LEU A 81 -0.42 7.17 -9.00
C LEU A 81 -1.60 6.22 -8.84
N VAL A 82 -2.67 6.64 -8.15
CA VAL A 82 -3.90 5.87 -8.02
C VAL A 82 -4.55 5.71 -9.38
N THR A 83 -4.76 6.81 -10.09
CA THR A 83 -5.44 6.82 -11.40
C THR A 83 -4.63 6.11 -12.48
N GLU A 84 -3.30 6.17 -12.43
CA GLU A 84 -2.44 5.57 -13.46
C GLU A 84 -2.24 4.06 -13.26
N ASN A 85 -2.16 3.58 -12.02
CA ASN A 85 -1.75 2.20 -11.75
C ASN A 85 -2.85 1.29 -11.21
N LEU A 86 -3.84 1.81 -10.46
CA LEU A 86 -4.84 0.96 -9.81
C LEU A 86 -6.10 0.83 -10.70
N PRO A 87 -6.63 -0.40 -10.89
CA PRO A 87 -7.89 -0.59 -11.59
C PRO A 87 -9.06 -0.05 -10.75
N GLU A 88 -10.08 0.48 -11.45
CA GLU A 88 -11.37 0.90 -10.89
C GLU A 88 -12.15 -0.25 -10.24
#